data_AF-A0A3D4ELA8-F1
#
_entry.id   AF-A0A3D4ELA8-F1
#
_cell.length_a   1.000
_cell.length_b   1.000
_cell.length_c   1.000
_cell.angle_alpha   90.00
_cell.angle_beta   90.00
_cell.angle_gamma   90.00
#
_symmetry.space_group_name_H-M   'P 1'
#
loop_
_entity.id
_entity.type
_entity.pdbx_description
1 polymer ?
#
loop_
_entity_poly.entity_id
_entity_poly.type
_entity_poly.pdbx_seq_one_letter_code
_entity_poly.pdbx_strand_id
1 'polypeptide(L)'
;MKTTTLKFLVLALFLCFQIPSGLAQKNNSKNEDQNIREFIQIWGLVKYRSQKSIAGRFDADKVFLELIDSVKTADTHQFNQLMCRLSQDQGPKPMVSKQVYHKSKLIDGAYLLNNVDYGWIKNKRYTPLLKEQSTDLTNQINKTGTHQYVPEVFYEGDLPNEPAYPDYTFTAEPMNLLAFAKAWNAIEYLFPYKYVMDKDWEDVLVEMLPVFKEIKDRTSYEKAILKLETALNDTHAGGFMSPESMHTTNAIFNVQYYPPFDYKATKNGLIITQFLSDSLAKQSNLKVGDLLVAINGIKIKQWLKNRSKLLPASNDAVVYRELSTQNNFRGDTFAFSNIQDSILSVTVKGQKKNVNLSLRMLNRKDKENIKIIERHILKEQTKEKEFKGIEAIGDSIILVRAGHVFDKDIPEDKDLPKLSTQLKSKKALIFDMRKYPQSPGFFNYYLPKLLGKTPFKFARYYTADLRQIGIFRYKEELETYMYAPKDGTQPIGNLYSGQIVILTNENTQSMGEWYTMMLQQFSNKTTVIGSQTAGADGDLRRLTLPGDYQFYFTGNGIFYPDGRETQRIGIKPNIYFESSAEDLGSNQDVHLKRALDFIKTGK
;
A
#
# COMPACT_ATOMS: atom_id res chain seq x y z
N MET A 1 10.41 73.28 -33.72
CA MET A 1 9.20 72.59 -34.23
C MET A 1 9.61 71.31 -34.92
N LYS A 2 8.90 70.20 -34.65
CA LYS A 2 9.04 68.85 -35.25
C LYS A 2 10.25 68.02 -34.80
N THR A 3 10.00 67.07 -33.88
CA THR A 3 10.31 65.62 -34.00
C THR A 3 10.37 64.95 -32.60
N THR A 4 9.24 64.83 -31.88
CA THR A 4 9.26 64.04 -30.61
C THR A 4 7.92 63.42 -30.19
N THR A 5 6.98 63.21 -31.12
CA THR A 5 5.62 62.72 -30.76
C THR A 5 5.14 61.52 -31.58
N LEU A 6 6.06 60.70 -32.11
CA LEU A 6 5.69 59.51 -32.89
C LEU A 6 6.34 58.19 -32.41
N LYS A 7 7.11 58.19 -31.31
CA LYS A 7 7.75 56.96 -30.79
C LYS A 7 7.09 56.35 -29.55
N PHE A 8 6.14 57.04 -28.91
CA PHE A 8 5.44 56.53 -27.73
C PHE A 8 4.07 55.87 -28.01
N LEU A 9 3.48 56.08 -29.19
CA LEU A 9 2.20 55.45 -29.54
C LEU A 9 2.33 54.03 -30.10
N VAL A 10 3.50 53.63 -30.60
CA VAL A 10 3.69 52.29 -31.21
C VAL A 10 4.09 51.23 -30.16
N LEU A 11 4.67 51.63 -29.03
CA LEU A 11 5.01 50.69 -27.94
C LEU A 11 3.80 50.32 -27.06
N ALA A 12 2.80 51.21 -26.94
CA ALA A 12 1.58 50.93 -26.17
C ALA A 12 0.58 50.05 -26.94
N LEU A 13 0.63 50.04 -28.29
CA LEU A 13 -0.22 49.19 -29.13
C LEU A 13 0.29 47.75 -29.29
N PHE A 14 1.57 47.48 -29.01
CA PHE A 14 2.13 46.12 -29.01
C PHE A 14 2.01 45.38 -27.66
N LEU A 15 1.75 46.11 -26.56
CA LEU A 15 1.56 45.52 -25.22
C LEU A 15 0.11 45.07 -24.92
N CYS A 16 -0.86 45.41 -25.78
CA CYS A 16 -2.24 44.91 -25.66
C CYS A 16 -2.56 43.66 -26.49
N PHE A 17 -1.65 43.18 -27.35
CA PHE A 17 -1.86 41.99 -28.17
C PHE A 17 -1.28 40.69 -27.59
N GLN A 18 -0.61 40.72 -26.43
CA GLN A 18 -0.07 39.53 -25.77
C GLN A 18 -0.91 39.03 -24.57
N ILE A 19 -1.99 39.73 -24.22
CA ILE A 19 -2.89 39.33 -23.13
C ILE A 19 -4.03 38.38 -23.58
N PRO A 20 -4.52 38.38 -24.84
CA PRO A 20 -5.55 37.42 -25.27
C PRO A 20 -5.03 35.98 -25.42
N SER A 21 -3.77 35.79 -25.80
CA SER A 21 -3.19 34.46 -26.09
C SER A 21 -2.99 33.63 -24.82
N GLY A 22 -2.52 34.24 -23.73
CA GLY A 22 -2.35 33.54 -22.44
C GLY A 22 -3.68 33.13 -21.79
N LEU A 23 -4.72 33.96 -21.91
CA LEU A 23 -6.07 33.63 -21.40
C LEU A 23 -6.78 32.59 -22.28
N ALA A 24 -6.64 32.68 -23.61
CA ALA A 24 -7.18 31.68 -24.54
C ALA A 24 -6.47 30.33 -24.38
N GLN A 25 -5.14 30.31 -24.26
CA GLN A 25 -4.35 29.09 -24.05
C GLN A 25 -4.66 28.44 -22.69
N LYS A 26 -4.83 29.25 -21.63
CA LYS A 26 -5.23 28.78 -20.30
C LYS A 26 -6.67 28.25 -20.27
N ASN A 27 -7.59 28.86 -21.01
CA ASN A 27 -8.97 28.35 -21.14
C ASN A 27 -9.02 27.08 -21.99
N ASN A 28 -8.21 26.97 -23.04
CA ASN A 28 -8.14 25.78 -23.89
C ASN A 28 -7.57 24.57 -23.12
N SER A 29 -6.49 24.78 -22.36
CA SER A 29 -5.90 23.76 -21.48
C SER A 29 -6.87 23.28 -20.39
N LYS A 30 -7.71 24.17 -19.83
CA LYS A 30 -8.73 23.78 -18.85
C LYS A 30 -9.81 22.91 -19.45
N ASN A 31 -10.27 23.21 -20.66
CA ASN A 31 -11.28 22.41 -21.37
C ASN A 31 -10.72 21.05 -21.77
N GLU A 32 -9.48 21.01 -22.27
CA GLU A 32 -8.78 19.77 -22.59
C GLU A 32 -8.66 18.87 -21.36
N ASP A 33 -8.17 19.41 -20.24
CA ASP A 33 -8.02 18.63 -19.01
C ASP A 33 -9.38 18.13 -18.49
N GLN A 34 -10.43 18.95 -18.61
CA GLN A 34 -11.78 18.51 -18.26
C GLN A 34 -12.25 17.35 -19.15
N ASN A 35 -12.05 17.44 -20.47
CA ASN A 35 -12.40 16.37 -21.40
C ASN A 35 -11.64 15.08 -21.10
N ILE A 36 -10.34 15.15 -20.83
CA ILE A 36 -9.54 13.96 -20.52
C ILE A 36 -10.06 13.29 -19.24
N ARG A 37 -10.33 14.06 -18.16
CA ARG A 37 -10.84 13.48 -16.90
C ARG A 37 -12.19 12.79 -17.08
N GLU A 38 -13.14 13.47 -17.71
CA GLU A 38 -14.48 12.92 -17.95
C GLU A 38 -14.41 11.68 -18.88
N PHE A 39 -13.50 11.68 -19.86
CA PHE A 39 -13.23 10.53 -20.70
C PHE A 39 -12.64 9.35 -19.92
N ILE A 40 -11.66 9.58 -19.02
CA ILE A 40 -11.09 8.53 -18.16
C ILE A 40 -12.18 7.85 -17.33
N GLN A 41 -13.10 8.63 -16.75
CA GLN A 41 -14.23 8.09 -15.96
C GLN A 41 -15.18 7.25 -16.81
N ILE A 42 -15.62 7.78 -17.97
CA ILE A 42 -16.56 7.08 -18.87
C ILE A 42 -15.91 5.84 -19.49
N TRP A 43 -14.64 5.92 -19.88
CA TRP A 43 -13.87 4.79 -20.40
C TRP A 43 -13.76 3.66 -19.38
N GLY A 44 -13.47 3.99 -18.12
CA GLY A 44 -13.42 3.01 -17.03
C GLY A 44 -14.77 2.36 -16.77
N LEU A 45 -15.85 3.15 -16.78
CA LEU A 45 -17.21 2.64 -16.66
C LEU A 45 -17.50 1.62 -17.76
N VAL A 46 -17.15 1.92 -19.01
CA VAL A 46 -17.32 0.97 -20.12
C VAL A 46 -16.41 -0.26 -19.95
N LYS A 47 -15.14 -0.08 -19.57
CA LYS A 47 -14.18 -1.18 -19.35
C LYS A 47 -14.67 -2.19 -18.31
N TYR A 48 -15.24 -1.73 -17.19
CA TYR A 48 -15.61 -2.62 -16.08
C TYR A 48 -17.09 -3.02 -16.06
N ARG A 49 -17.97 -2.33 -16.78
CA ARG A 49 -19.42 -2.55 -16.68
C ARG A 49 -20.09 -3.02 -17.95
N SER A 50 -19.55 -2.71 -19.14
CA SER A 50 -20.24 -3.00 -20.41
C SER A 50 -20.23 -4.48 -20.79
N GLN A 51 -21.27 -4.97 -21.47
CA GLN A 51 -21.37 -6.35 -21.92
C GLN A 51 -20.32 -6.66 -22.96
N LYS A 52 -20.03 -5.69 -23.84
CA LYS A 52 -18.94 -5.83 -24.83
C LYS A 52 -17.58 -6.06 -24.17
N SER A 53 -17.30 -5.42 -23.04
CA SER A 53 -16.06 -5.64 -22.28
C SER A 53 -16.07 -6.98 -21.55
N ILE A 54 -17.15 -7.28 -20.83
CA ILE A 54 -17.32 -8.57 -20.14
C ILE A 54 -17.13 -9.75 -21.10
N ALA A 55 -17.64 -9.64 -22.33
CA ALA A 55 -17.55 -10.67 -23.37
C ALA A 55 -16.21 -10.67 -24.14
N GLY A 56 -15.22 -9.86 -23.76
CA GLY A 56 -13.91 -9.78 -24.42
C GLY A 56 -13.94 -9.15 -25.82
N ARG A 57 -14.98 -8.38 -26.16
CA ARG A 57 -15.18 -7.73 -27.48
C ARG A 57 -14.86 -6.23 -27.45
N PHE A 58 -14.20 -5.76 -26.41
CA PHE A 58 -13.81 -4.36 -26.23
C PHE A 58 -12.35 -4.32 -25.78
N ASP A 59 -11.46 -4.02 -26.73
CA ASP A 59 -10.06 -3.75 -26.42
C ASP A 59 -9.95 -2.35 -25.83
N ALA A 60 -9.95 -2.28 -24.50
CA ALA A 60 -10.02 -1.02 -23.77
C ALA A 60 -8.82 -0.10 -24.08
N ASP A 61 -7.61 -0.66 -24.16
CA ASP A 61 -6.39 0.11 -24.39
C ASP A 61 -6.36 0.67 -25.82
N LYS A 62 -6.71 -0.15 -26.82
CA LYS A 62 -6.82 0.31 -28.21
C LYS A 62 -7.84 1.43 -28.37
N VAL A 63 -9.04 1.25 -27.81
CA VAL A 63 -10.11 2.27 -27.89
C VAL A 63 -9.68 3.57 -27.19
N PHE A 64 -8.97 3.47 -26.06
CA PHE A 64 -8.45 4.65 -25.38
C PHE A 64 -7.51 5.45 -26.29
N LEU A 65 -6.53 4.77 -26.88
CA LEU A 65 -5.50 5.37 -27.72
C LEU A 65 -6.06 5.94 -29.03
N GLU A 66 -7.09 5.31 -29.62
CA GLU A 66 -7.76 5.83 -30.82
C GLU A 66 -8.56 7.11 -30.56
N LEU A 67 -9.07 7.30 -29.33
CA LEU A 67 -9.98 8.41 -29.01
C LEU A 67 -9.30 9.61 -28.35
N ILE A 68 -8.21 9.41 -27.60
CA ILE A 68 -7.67 10.43 -26.69
C ILE A 68 -7.35 11.77 -27.37
N ASP A 69 -6.77 11.77 -28.57
CA ASP A 69 -6.43 13.01 -29.28
C ASP A 69 -7.67 13.77 -29.77
N SER A 70 -8.71 13.04 -30.19
CA SER A 70 -10.01 13.64 -30.57
C SER A 70 -10.73 14.18 -29.34
N VAL A 71 -10.69 13.45 -28.21
CA VAL A 71 -11.31 13.86 -26.94
C VAL A 71 -10.71 15.17 -26.43
N LYS A 72 -9.38 15.28 -26.46
CA LYS A 72 -8.64 16.46 -25.99
C LYS A 72 -9.13 17.76 -26.63
N THR A 73 -9.38 17.71 -27.94
CA THR A 73 -9.70 18.88 -28.76
C THR A 73 -11.21 19.09 -28.99
N ALA A 74 -12.04 18.14 -28.56
CA ALA A 74 -13.48 18.17 -28.78
C ALA A 74 -14.18 19.34 -28.05
N ASP A 75 -15.08 20.01 -28.75
CA ASP A 75 -16.08 20.85 -28.09
C ASP A 75 -17.09 20.00 -27.29
N THR A 76 -17.99 20.65 -26.55
CA THR A 76 -18.96 19.92 -25.70
C THR A 76 -19.90 19.01 -26.49
N HIS A 77 -20.28 19.38 -27.72
CA HIS A 77 -21.15 18.57 -28.55
C HIS A 77 -20.41 17.36 -29.12
N GLN A 78 -19.22 17.58 -29.68
CA GLN A 78 -18.33 16.52 -30.18
C GLN A 78 -17.95 15.53 -29.08
N PHE A 79 -17.63 16.03 -27.87
CA PHE A 79 -17.32 15.21 -26.71
C PHE A 79 -18.48 14.28 -26.37
N ASN A 80 -19.71 14.81 -26.27
CA ASN A 80 -20.89 14.00 -26.02
C ASN A 80 -21.11 12.93 -27.11
N GLN A 81 -20.91 13.27 -28.39
CA GLN A 81 -21.01 12.31 -29.48
C GLN A 81 -19.97 11.19 -29.40
N LEU A 82 -18.72 11.50 -29.01
CA LEU A 82 -17.67 10.51 -28.78
C LEU A 82 -18.04 9.61 -27.59
N MET A 83 -18.47 10.20 -26.47
CA MET A 83 -18.80 9.47 -25.24
C MET A 83 -20.05 8.60 -25.39
N CYS A 84 -21.06 9.06 -26.14
CA CYS A 84 -22.22 8.23 -26.46
C CYS A 84 -21.82 7.02 -27.31
N ARG A 85 -20.96 7.19 -28.33
CA ARG A 85 -20.45 6.07 -29.13
C ARG A 85 -19.64 5.09 -28.29
N LEU A 86 -18.81 5.60 -27.38
CA LEU A 86 -18.07 4.77 -26.43
C LEU A 86 -18.99 4.00 -25.48
N SER A 87 -20.05 4.65 -24.98
CA SER A 87 -20.99 4.07 -24.00
C SER A 87 -22.06 3.18 -24.62
N GLN A 88 -22.18 3.14 -25.94
CA GLN A 88 -23.07 2.21 -26.63
C GLN A 88 -22.68 0.78 -26.27
N ASP A 89 -23.60 0.09 -25.60
CA ASP A 89 -23.47 -1.31 -25.21
C ASP A 89 -24.42 -2.15 -26.06
N GLN A 90 -24.03 -2.45 -27.30
CA GLN A 90 -24.82 -3.27 -28.25
C GLN A 90 -24.81 -4.78 -27.91
N GLY A 91 -24.65 -5.13 -26.63
CA GLY A 91 -24.86 -6.49 -26.14
C GLY A 91 -26.35 -6.88 -26.17
N PRO A 92 -26.70 -8.14 -25.85
CA PRO A 92 -28.09 -8.53 -25.63
C PRO A 92 -28.72 -7.60 -24.58
N LYS A 93 -30.01 -7.24 -24.77
CA LYS A 93 -30.73 -6.25 -23.93
C LYS A 93 -30.41 -6.44 -22.45
N PRO A 94 -29.85 -5.43 -21.76
CA PRO A 94 -29.46 -5.57 -20.37
C PRO A 94 -30.69 -5.86 -19.50
N MET A 95 -30.53 -6.73 -18.50
CA MET A 95 -31.42 -6.67 -17.34
C MET A 95 -30.95 -5.50 -16.48
N VAL A 96 -31.75 -4.44 -16.48
CA VAL A 96 -31.55 -3.32 -15.57
C VAL A 96 -31.91 -3.80 -14.17
N SER A 97 -30.93 -3.76 -13.26
CA SER A 97 -31.22 -3.95 -11.85
C SER A 97 -32.09 -2.80 -11.36
N LYS A 98 -33.31 -3.10 -10.86
CA LYS A 98 -34.04 -2.18 -9.98
C LYS A 98 -33.52 -2.25 -8.53
N GLN A 99 -32.48 -3.05 -8.27
CA GLN A 99 -31.99 -3.32 -6.93
C GLN A 99 -31.26 -2.08 -6.41
N VAL A 100 -31.95 -1.36 -5.54
CA VAL A 100 -31.40 -0.24 -4.78
C VAL A 100 -30.67 -0.85 -3.60
N TYR A 101 -29.35 -0.77 -3.61
CA TYR A 101 -28.55 -1.11 -2.45
C TYR A 101 -28.47 0.12 -1.54
N HIS A 102 -29.05 0.06 -0.35
CA HIS A 102 -28.94 1.14 0.61
C HIS A 102 -27.50 1.18 1.15
N LYS A 103 -26.84 2.35 1.09
CA LYS A 103 -25.56 2.57 1.77
C LYS A 103 -25.77 2.32 3.27
N SER A 104 -25.15 1.28 3.82
CA SER A 104 -25.06 1.09 5.27
C SER A 104 -23.86 1.88 5.79
N LYS A 105 -24.01 2.52 6.95
CA LYS A 105 -22.89 3.09 7.71
C LYS A 105 -22.14 2.04 8.53
N LEU A 106 -22.77 0.89 8.78
CA LEU A 106 -22.16 -0.25 9.45
C LEU A 106 -21.73 -1.26 8.39
N ILE A 107 -20.54 -1.83 8.56
CA ILE A 107 -20.02 -2.87 7.66
C ILE A 107 -20.59 -4.21 8.13
N ASP A 108 -21.91 -4.37 8.00
CA ASP A 108 -22.69 -5.49 8.56
C ASP A 108 -23.70 -6.13 7.60
N GLY A 109 -23.51 -5.91 6.30
CA GLY A 109 -24.32 -6.51 5.25
C GLY A 109 -23.58 -7.53 4.40
N ALA A 110 -24.35 -8.16 3.51
CA ALA A 110 -23.84 -9.03 2.45
C ALA A 110 -22.96 -8.28 1.43
N TYR A 111 -22.96 -6.94 1.45
CA TYR A 111 -22.23 -6.09 0.52
C TYR A 111 -21.55 -4.91 1.21
N LEU A 112 -20.35 -4.56 0.74
CA LEU A 112 -19.68 -3.30 1.03
C LEU A 112 -20.00 -2.31 -0.09
N LEU A 113 -20.64 -1.20 0.27
CA LEU A 113 -21.23 -0.23 -0.66
C LEU A 113 -20.69 1.19 -0.46
N ASN A 114 -19.78 1.38 0.49
CA ASN A 114 -19.27 2.67 0.92
C ASN A 114 -18.65 3.47 -0.24
N ASN A 115 -18.06 2.76 -1.21
CA ASN A 115 -17.38 3.33 -2.37
C ASN A 115 -18.30 3.60 -3.58
N VAL A 116 -19.57 3.20 -3.52
CA VAL A 116 -20.47 3.33 -4.67
C VAL A 116 -20.93 4.77 -4.79
N ASP A 117 -20.36 5.51 -5.74
CA ASP A 117 -20.80 6.84 -6.12
C ASP A 117 -20.73 7.03 -7.63
N TYR A 118 -21.87 7.36 -8.22
CA TYR A 118 -22.01 7.68 -9.64
C TYR A 118 -22.64 9.06 -9.84
N GLY A 119 -22.53 9.94 -8.86
CA GLY A 119 -23.05 11.31 -8.89
C GLY A 119 -22.52 12.11 -10.08
N TRP A 120 -21.28 11.85 -10.51
CA TRP A 120 -20.64 12.49 -11.65
C TRP A 120 -21.41 12.32 -12.97
N ILE A 121 -22.23 11.27 -13.13
CA ILE A 121 -23.09 11.07 -14.32
C ILE A 121 -24.10 12.21 -14.47
N LYS A 122 -24.48 12.88 -13.38
CA LYS A 122 -25.44 14.00 -13.42
C LYS A 122 -24.84 15.30 -13.94
N ASN A 123 -23.57 15.31 -14.36
CA ASN A 123 -22.87 16.48 -14.87
C ASN A 123 -23.72 17.23 -15.93
N LYS A 124 -23.81 18.55 -15.77
CA LYS A 124 -24.64 19.41 -16.64
C LYS A 124 -24.13 19.47 -18.08
N ARG A 125 -22.84 19.16 -18.33
CA ARG A 125 -22.28 19.05 -19.68
C ARG A 125 -22.80 17.85 -20.47
N TYR A 126 -23.29 16.81 -19.79
CA TYR A 126 -23.75 15.60 -20.45
C TYR A 126 -25.17 15.78 -21.00
N THR A 127 -25.32 15.41 -22.26
CA THR A 127 -26.62 15.26 -22.93
C THR A 127 -27.49 14.24 -22.21
N PRO A 128 -28.83 14.32 -22.32
CA PRO A 128 -29.73 13.33 -21.74
C PRO A 128 -29.38 11.88 -22.14
N LEU A 129 -29.02 11.66 -23.41
CA LEU A 129 -28.64 10.34 -23.92
C LEU A 129 -27.39 9.78 -23.22
N LEU A 130 -26.34 10.60 -23.05
CA LEU A 130 -25.13 10.14 -22.36
C LEU A 130 -25.40 9.80 -20.89
N LYS A 131 -26.26 10.58 -20.22
CA LYS A 131 -26.68 10.33 -18.83
C LYS A 131 -27.41 9.00 -18.71
N GLU A 132 -28.35 8.75 -19.62
CA GLU A 132 -29.11 7.50 -19.70
C GLU A 132 -28.17 6.31 -19.90
N GLN A 133 -27.33 6.33 -20.95
CA GLN A 133 -26.39 5.25 -21.26
C GLN A 133 -25.41 4.97 -20.11
N SER A 134 -24.87 6.01 -19.47
CA SER A 134 -23.97 5.84 -18.33
C SER A 134 -24.72 5.24 -17.13
N THR A 135 -25.94 5.69 -16.87
CA THR A 135 -26.79 5.14 -15.80
C THR A 135 -27.09 3.67 -16.04
N ASP A 136 -27.39 3.26 -17.27
CA ASP A 136 -27.64 1.86 -17.63
C ASP A 136 -26.42 0.98 -17.36
N LEU A 137 -25.20 1.44 -17.70
CA LEU A 137 -23.96 0.73 -17.37
C LEU A 137 -23.77 0.55 -15.85
N THR A 138 -24.13 1.56 -15.04
CA THR A 138 -24.05 1.42 -13.57
C THR A 138 -25.05 0.40 -13.02
N ASN A 139 -26.20 0.21 -13.67
CA ASN A 139 -27.25 -0.72 -13.24
C ASN A 139 -27.15 -2.12 -13.87
N GLN A 140 -26.20 -2.31 -14.77
CA GLN A 140 -25.98 -3.57 -15.47
C GLN A 140 -25.58 -4.72 -14.52
N ILE A 141 -26.14 -5.91 -14.76
CA ILE A 141 -25.76 -7.13 -14.06
C ILE A 141 -25.04 -8.06 -15.03
N ASN A 142 -23.79 -8.41 -14.69
CA ASN A 142 -23.08 -9.50 -15.33
C ASN A 142 -23.62 -10.84 -14.83
N LYS A 143 -24.05 -11.71 -15.75
CA LYS A 143 -24.58 -13.05 -15.43
C LYS A 143 -23.61 -14.18 -15.73
N THR A 144 -22.50 -13.92 -16.44
CA THR A 144 -21.56 -14.98 -16.82
C THR A 144 -20.74 -15.45 -15.62
N GLY A 145 -20.58 -14.59 -14.61
CA GLY A 145 -19.69 -14.85 -13.48
C GLY A 145 -18.20 -14.71 -13.84
N THR A 146 -17.89 -14.22 -15.04
CA THR A 146 -16.54 -14.05 -15.58
C THR A 146 -16.33 -12.60 -16.04
N HIS A 147 -15.09 -12.13 -16.12
CA HIS A 147 -14.78 -10.78 -16.57
C HIS A 147 -13.44 -10.71 -17.29
N GLN A 148 -13.35 -9.93 -18.36
CA GLN A 148 -12.12 -9.80 -19.17
C GLN A 148 -10.93 -9.26 -18.37
N TYR A 149 -11.15 -8.32 -17.45
CA TYR A 149 -10.11 -7.59 -16.71
C TYR A 149 -10.11 -7.84 -15.18
N VAL A 150 -10.88 -8.82 -14.70
CA VAL A 150 -10.98 -9.13 -13.26
C VAL A 150 -10.95 -10.65 -13.10
N PRO A 151 -10.05 -11.21 -12.27
CA PRO A 151 -9.91 -12.64 -12.15
C PRO A 151 -11.11 -13.30 -11.46
N GLU A 152 -11.43 -14.53 -11.89
CA GLU A 152 -12.50 -15.34 -11.29
C GLU A 152 -12.12 -15.84 -9.89
N VAL A 153 -10.84 -16.20 -9.72
CA VAL A 153 -10.28 -16.59 -8.43
C VAL A 153 -10.02 -15.33 -7.62
N PHE A 154 -10.79 -15.16 -6.55
CA PHE A 154 -10.85 -13.92 -5.79
C PHE A 154 -9.54 -13.55 -5.06
N TYR A 155 -8.62 -14.50 -4.86
CA TYR A 155 -7.31 -14.29 -4.26
C TYR A 155 -6.16 -14.25 -5.29
N GLU A 156 -6.46 -14.33 -6.60
CA GLU A 156 -5.45 -14.21 -7.65
C GLU A 156 -4.84 -12.80 -7.66
N GLY A 157 -3.52 -12.68 -7.68
CA GLY A 157 -2.90 -11.36 -7.54
C GLY A 157 -2.98 -10.50 -8.82
N ASP A 158 -2.74 -11.11 -9.98
CA ASP A 158 -2.59 -10.37 -11.23
C ASP A 158 -3.93 -10.09 -11.91
N LEU A 159 -4.11 -8.86 -12.38
CA LEU A 159 -5.27 -8.52 -13.21
C LEU A 159 -5.05 -9.03 -14.65
N PRO A 160 -6.00 -9.81 -15.21
CA PRO A 160 -5.82 -10.45 -16.51
C PRO A 160 -5.97 -9.46 -17.67
N ASN A 161 -5.38 -9.81 -18.81
CA ASN A 161 -5.55 -9.10 -20.08
C ASN A 161 -5.14 -7.62 -20.04
N GLU A 162 -4.08 -7.29 -19.29
CA GLU A 162 -3.50 -5.96 -19.20
C GLU A 162 -2.14 -5.95 -19.93
N PRO A 163 -2.06 -5.47 -21.19
CA PRO A 163 -0.81 -5.50 -21.95
C PRO A 163 0.29 -4.65 -21.31
N ALA A 164 1.52 -5.17 -21.33
CA ALA A 164 2.69 -4.57 -20.67
C ALA A 164 3.37 -3.45 -21.46
N TYR A 165 3.30 -3.48 -22.80
CA TYR A 165 4.03 -2.55 -23.67
C TYR A 165 5.51 -2.37 -23.27
N PRO A 166 6.32 -3.45 -23.26
CA PRO A 166 7.68 -3.42 -22.72
C PRO A 166 8.63 -2.47 -23.47
N ASP A 167 8.37 -2.22 -24.76
CA ASP A 167 9.16 -1.30 -25.60
C ASP A 167 8.78 0.19 -25.42
N TYR A 168 7.88 0.51 -24.49
CA TYR A 168 7.47 1.88 -24.24
C TYR A 168 8.60 2.73 -23.67
N THR A 169 8.81 3.93 -24.24
CA THR A 169 9.94 4.82 -23.92
C THR A 169 9.59 5.99 -22.99
N PHE A 170 8.39 6.02 -22.41
CA PHE A 170 7.94 7.07 -21.47
C PHE A 170 7.80 8.49 -22.04
N THR A 171 7.77 8.62 -23.38
CA THR A 171 7.72 9.94 -24.05
C THR A 171 6.38 10.23 -24.73
N ALA A 172 5.58 9.20 -25.04
CA ALA A 172 4.29 9.38 -25.70
C ALA A 172 3.19 9.71 -24.68
N GLU A 173 2.66 10.94 -24.75
CA GLU A 173 1.59 11.42 -23.87
C GLU A 173 0.33 10.52 -23.87
N PRO A 174 -0.19 10.04 -25.03
CA PRO A 174 -1.32 9.10 -25.04
C PRO A 174 -1.11 7.85 -24.18
N MET A 175 0.13 7.34 -24.16
CA MET A 175 0.48 6.15 -23.38
C MET A 175 0.64 6.44 -21.89
N ASN A 176 1.17 7.63 -21.54
CA ASN A 176 1.17 8.11 -20.16
C ASN A 176 -0.26 8.25 -19.61
N LEU A 177 -1.17 8.82 -20.41
CA LEU A 177 -2.57 8.97 -20.06
C LEU A 177 -3.30 7.62 -20.00
N LEU A 178 -2.94 6.64 -20.83
CA LEU A 178 -3.46 5.28 -20.73
C LEU A 178 -3.04 4.62 -19.40
N ALA A 179 -1.76 4.72 -19.03
CA ALA A 179 -1.27 4.20 -17.75
C ALA A 179 -2.05 4.80 -16.57
N PHE A 180 -2.26 6.13 -16.60
CA PHE A 180 -3.05 6.81 -15.59
C PHE A 180 -4.51 6.36 -15.58
N ALA A 181 -5.15 6.24 -16.75
CA ALA A 181 -6.54 5.80 -16.87
C ALA A 181 -6.73 4.37 -16.34
N LYS A 182 -5.80 3.46 -16.64
CA LYS A 182 -5.79 2.09 -16.14
C LYS A 182 -5.71 2.06 -14.62
N ALA A 183 -4.71 2.73 -14.04
CA ALA A 183 -4.50 2.76 -12.59
C ALA A 183 -5.66 3.45 -11.85
N TRP A 184 -6.12 4.61 -12.33
CA TRP A 184 -7.19 5.35 -11.67
C TRP A 184 -8.50 4.55 -11.61
N ASN A 185 -8.85 3.88 -12.72
CA ASN A 185 -10.07 3.09 -12.78
C ASN A 185 -9.95 1.74 -12.07
N ALA A 186 -8.77 1.12 -12.01
CA ALA A 186 -8.59 -0.09 -11.20
C ALA A 186 -8.93 0.18 -9.72
N ILE A 187 -8.49 1.32 -9.19
CA ILE A 187 -8.87 1.73 -7.83
C ILE A 187 -10.36 2.09 -7.74
N GLU A 188 -10.90 2.80 -8.72
CA GLU A 188 -12.32 3.18 -8.75
C GLU A 188 -13.25 1.97 -8.56
N TYR A 189 -12.90 0.84 -9.18
CA TYR A 189 -13.76 -0.34 -9.24
C TYR A 189 -13.31 -1.54 -8.38
N LEU A 190 -12.03 -1.64 -8.04
CA LEU A 190 -11.44 -2.84 -7.42
C LEU A 190 -10.74 -2.56 -6.08
N PHE A 191 -10.68 -1.31 -5.61
CA PHE A 191 -10.18 -0.99 -4.27
C PHE A 191 -11.33 -0.91 -3.24
N PRO A 192 -11.33 -1.73 -2.18
CA PRO A 192 -12.43 -1.77 -1.21
C PRO A 192 -12.44 -0.60 -0.22
N TYR A 193 -11.38 0.22 -0.17
CA TYR A 193 -11.17 1.17 0.91
C TYR A 193 -11.12 2.65 0.50
N LYS A 194 -11.64 3.03 -0.68
CA LYS A 194 -11.66 4.45 -1.10
C LYS A 194 -12.27 5.37 -0.05
N TYR A 195 -13.34 4.95 0.61
CA TYR A 195 -14.05 5.71 1.65
C TYR A 195 -13.22 6.05 2.91
N VAL A 196 -12.08 5.40 3.14
CA VAL A 196 -11.16 5.71 4.24
C VAL A 196 -9.87 6.37 3.78
N MET A 197 -9.72 6.74 2.51
CA MET A 197 -8.57 7.50 2.03
C MET A 197 -8.58 8.94 2.58
N ASP A 198 -7.40 9.57 2.67
CA ASP A 198 -7.28 10.98 3.08
C ASP A 198 -7.76 11.96 2.01
N LYS A 199 -7.78 11.52 0.75
CA LYS A 199 -8.21 12.31 -0.41
C LYS A 199 -9.42 11.69 -1.07
N ASP A 200 -10.30 12.54 -1.56
CA ASP A 200 -11.34 12.12 -2.49
C ASP A 200 -10.69 11.60 -3.78
N TRP A 201 -11.20 10.50 -4.32
CA TRP A 201 -10.60 9.86 -5.48
C TRP A 201 -10.78 10.66 -6.77
N GLU A 202 -11.85 11.47 -6.88
CA GLU A 202 -12.04 12.40 -7.99
C GLU A 202 -11.03 13.56 -7.90
N ASP A 203 -10.69 14.03 -6.71
CA ASP A 203 -9.65 15.06 -6.53
C ASP A 203 -8.27 14.53 -6.99
N VAL A 204 -7.96 13.25 -6.72
CA VAL A 204 -6.73 12.62 -7.21
C VAL A 204 -6.71 12.58 -8.74
N LEU A 205 -7.85 12.36 -9.41
CA LEU A 205 -7.96 12.44 -10.87
C LEU A 205 -7.53 13.82 -11.39
N VAL A 206 -7.98 14.88 -10.71
CA VAL A 206 -7.67 16.28 -11.04
C VAL A 206 -6.20 16.60 -10.81
N GLU A 207 -5.66 16.21 -9.67
CA GLU A 207 -4.28 16.51 -9.27
C GLU A 207 -3.24 15.76 -10.12
N MET A 208 -3.51 14.50 -10.49
CA MET A 208 -2.54 13.64 -11.16
C MET A 208 -2.55 13.77 -12.69
N LEU A 209 -3.63 14.25 -13.30
CA LEU A 209 -3.68 14.48 -14.75
C LEU A 209 -2.50 15.33 -15.27
N PRO A 210 -2.23 16.55 -14.75
CA PRO A 210 -1.09 17.34 -15.22
C PRO A 210 0.25 16.62 -14.99
N VAL A 211 0.38 15.85 -13.91
CA VAL A 211 1.59 15.07 -13.63
C VAL A 211 1.86 14.05 -14.74
N PHE A 212 0.83 13.34 -15.21
CA PHE A 212 0.99 12.34 -16.28
C PHE A 212 1.18 12.96 -17.67
N LYS A 213 0.59 14.14 -17.94
CA LYS A 213 0.84 14.88 -19.19
C LYS A 213 2.28 15.37 -19.32
N GLU A 214 2.91 15.70 -18.20
CA GLU A 214 4.27 16.26 -18.15
C GLU A 214 5.38 15.20 -18.13
N ILE A 215 5.06 13.90 -18.15
CA ILE A 215 6.07 12.83 -18.18
C ILE A 215 6.87 12.90 -19.49
N LYS A 216 8.19 12.83 -19.36
CA LYS A 216 9.16 12.87 -20.49
C LYS A 216 10.22 11.79 -20.43
N ASP A 217 10.31 11.05 -19.33
CA ASP A 217 11.35 10.06 -19.09
C ASP A 217 10.89 9.02 -18.06
N ARG A 218 11.69 7.96 -17.89
CA ARG A 218 11.41 6.88 -16.93
C ARG A 218 11.27 7.38 -15.50
N THR A 219 12.11 8.32 -15.07
CA THR A 219 12.10 8.82 -13.67
C THR A 219 10.84 9.62 -13.36
N SER A 220 10.38 10.47 -14.29
CA SER A 220 9.12 11.19 -14.15
C SER A 220 7.91 10.25 -14.19
N TYR A 221 7.97 9.18 -15.00
CA TYR A 221 6.94 8.13 -15.03
C TYR A 221 6.83 7.35 -13.72
N GLU A 222 7.94 6.78 -13.24
CA GLU A 222 7.98 6.05 -11.96
C GLU A 222 7.55 6.96 -10.79
N LYS A 223 7.99 8.22 -10.78
CA LYS A 223 7.57 9.19 -9.76
C LYS A 223 6.08 9.52 -9.84
N ALA A 224 5.47 9.50 -11.02
CA ALA A 224 4.04 9.71 -11.18
C ALA A 224 3.23 8.52 -10.64
N ILE A 225 3.67 7.29 -10.92
CA ILE A 225 3.09 6.06 -10.35
C ILE A 225 3.16 6.10 -8.82
N LEU A 226 4.35 6.37 -8.26
CA LEU A 226 4.55 6.39 -6.82
C LEU A 226 3.70 7.46 -6.11
N LYS A 227 3.49 8.62 -6.74
CA LYS A 227 2.57 9.66 -6.24
C LYS A 227 1.13 9.17 -6.22
N LEU A 228 0.70 8.45 -7.26
CA LEU A 228 -0.65 7.89 -7.34
C LEU A 228 -0.87 6.82 -6.26
N GLU A 229 0.10 5.92 -6.08
CA GLU A 229 0.08 4.89 -5.03
C GLU A 229 0.09 5.49 -3.61
N THR A 230 0.88 6.55 -3.40
CA THR A 230 0.90 7.25 -2.11
C THR A 230 -0.46 7.86 -1.77
N ALA A 231 -1.24 8.26 -2.78
CA ALA A 231 -2.57 8.84 -2.54
C ALA A 231 -3.56 7.81 -1.97
N LEU A 232 -3.31 6.50 -2.11
CA LEU A 232 -4.23 5.43 -1.71
C LEU A 232 -4.34 5.22 -0.20
N ASN A 233 -3.39 5.75 0.59
CA ASN A 233 -3.23 5.36 2.00
C ASN A 233 -3.28 3.83 2.17
N ASP A 234 -2.49 3.13 1.34
CA ASP A 234 -2.41 1.68 1.32
C ASP A 234 -0.96 1.22 1.34
N THR A 235 -0.61 0.37 2.30
CA THR A 235 0.75 -0.14 2.45
C THR A 235 1.09 -1.18 1.38
N HIS A 236 0.11 -1.90 0.82
CA HIS A 236 0.37 -2.82 -0.30
C HIS A 236 0.93 -2.12 -1.53
N ALA A 237 0.56 -0.85 -1.74
CA ALA A 237 1.08 -0.03 -2.81
C ALA A 237 2.60 0.22 -2.68
N GLY A 238 3.19 0.04 -1.50
CA GLY A 238 4.63 0.08 -1.29
C GLY A 238 5.42 -1.01 -2.05
N GLY A 239 4.75 -2.03 -2.60
CA GLY A 239 5.36 -3.06 -3.45
C GLY A 239 6.11 -2.49 -4.66
N PHE A 240 5.63 -1.37 -5.21
CA PHE A 240 6.29 -0.67 -6.31
C PHE A 240 7.69 -0.16 -5.96
N MET A 241 7.96 0.14 -4.69
CA MET A 241 9.28 0.60 -4.26
C MET A 241 10.32 -0.52 -4.22
N SER A 242 9.96 -1.77 -4.53
CA SER A 242 10.92 -2.87 -4.62
C SER A 242 11.94 -2.64 -5.75
N PRO A 243 13.18 -3.14 -5.61
CA PRO A 243 14.21 -3.01 -6.66
C PRO A 243 13.80 -3.64 -8.00
N GLU A 244 12.93 -4.65 -7.96
CA GLU A 244 12.39 -5.33 -9.14
C GLU A 244 11.34 -4.49 -9.87
N SER A 245 10.60 -3.64 -9.16
CA SER A 245 9.49 -2.83 -9.70
C SER A 245 9.87 -1.39 -10.06
N MET A 246 10.81 -0.77 -9.36
CA MET A 246 11.21 0.63 -9.58
C MET A 246 12.71 0.76 -9.78
N HIS A 247 13.12 1.30 -10.92
CA HIS A 247 14.52 1.28 -11.36
C HIS A 247 15.27 2.59 -11.10
N THR A 248 14.57 3.69 -10.80
CA THR A 248 15.18 5.01 -10.60
C THR A 248 15.04 5.57 -9.18
N THR A 249 14.91 4.69 -8.17
CA THR A 249 14.81 5.03 -6.73
C THR A 249 15.80 6.12 -6.29
N ASN A 250 17.09 5.97 -6.62
CA ASN A 250 18.11 6.95 -6.24
C ASN A 250 17.88 8.34 -6.88
N ALA A 251 17.35 8.40 -8.10
CA ALA A 251 17.04 9.65 -8.79
C ALA A 251 15.76 10.29 -8.22
N ILE A 252 14.73 9.49 -7.94
CA ILE A 252 13.45 9.96 -7.39
C ILE A 252 13.63 10.56 -6.00
N PHE A 253 14.35 9.87 -5.13
CA PHE A 253 14.57 10.28 -3.74
C PHE A 253 15.84 11.10 -3.53
N ASN A 254 16.72 11.21 -4.53
CA ASN A 254 17.97 11.96 -4.45
C ASN A 254 18.80 11.59 -3.20
N VAL A 255 19.13 10.30 -3.06
CA VAL A 255 19.85 9.76 -1.89
C VAL A 255 21.35 9.67 -2.21
N GLN A 256 22.06 10.78 -1.98
CA GLN A 256 23.51 10.88 -2.26
C GLN A 256 24.39 10.49 -1.07
N TYR A 257 23.85 10.58 0.14
CA TYR A 257 24.57 10.37 1.39
C TYR A 257 23.88 9.33 2.25
N TYR A 258 24.65 8.66 3.11
CA TYR A 258 24.19 7.64 4.03
C TYR A 258 24.61 7.99 5.47
N PRO A 259 23.72 7.96 6.47
CA PRO A 259 24.08 8.25 7.85
C PRO A 259 25.04 7.18 8.40
N PRO A 260 26.03 7.53 9.23
CA PRO A 260 27.01 6.57 9.76
C PRO A 260 26.42 5.60 10.83
N PHE A 261 25.10 5.48 10.90
CA PHE A 261 24.35 4.70 11.86
C PHE A 261 22.99 4.26 11.31
N ASP A 262 22.46 3.19 11.90
CA ASP A 262 21.06 2.84 11.86
C ASP A 262 20.22 3.69 12.80
N TYR A 263 18.96 3.86 12.42
CA TYR A 263 18.02 4.64 13.19
C TYR A 263 16.58 4.14 13.04
N LYS A 264 15.77 4.39 14.08
CA LYS A 264 14.32 4.26 14.06
C LYS A 264 13.67 5.64 14.00
N ALA A 265 12.86 5.90 12.98
CA ALA A 265 11.99 7.05 12.95
C ALA A 265 10.77 6.83 13.86
N THR A 266 10.34 7.88 14.52
CA THR A 266 9.15 7.90 15.38
C THR A 266 8.46 9.25 15.26
N LYS A 267 7.25 9.37 15.82
CA LYS A 267 6.56 10.67 15.96
C LYS A 267 7.38 11.74 16.70
N ASN A 268 8.32 11.32 17.54
CA ASN A 268 9.13 12.19 18.39
C ASN A 268 10.49 12.56 17.76
N GLY A 269 10.96 11.78 16.77
CA GLY A 269 12.23 12.00 16.09
C GLY A 269 12.92 10.72 15.64
N LEU A 270 14.19 10.85 15.24
CA LEU A 270 15.03 9.71 14.84
C LEU A 270 15.86 9.25 16.03
N ILE A 271 15.76 7.98 16.40
CA ILE A 271 16.52 7.37 17.49
C ILE A 271 17.67 6.60 16.87
N ILE A 272 18.92 6.89 17.26
CA ILE A 272 20.09 6.15 16.79
C ILE A 272 20.14 4.79 17.47
N THR A 273 20.18 3.71 16.69
CA THR A 273 20.08 2.34 17.22
C THR A 273 21.41 1.60 17.19
N GLN A 274 22.24 1.86 16.17
CA GLN A 274 23.54 1.21 16.03
C GLN A 274 24.43 2.02 15.07
N PHE A 275 25.75 2.10 15.31
CA PHE A 275 26.69 2.61 14.30
C PHE A 275 27.12 1.52 13.32
N LEU A 276 27.38 1.87 12.05
CA LEU A 276 27.80 0.90 11.04
C LEU A 276 29.18 0.29 11.34
N SER A 277 30.00 0.97 12.15
CA SER A 277 31.26 0.43 12.67
C SER A 277 31.70 1.14 13.96
N ASP A 278 32.55 0.47 14.75
CA ASP A 278 33.15 1.04 15.97
C ASP A 278 34.00 2.28 15.67
N SER A 279 34.64 2.33 14.50
CA SER A 279 35.43 3.49 14.08
C SER A 279 34.54 4.72 13.90
N LEU A 280 33.39 4.55 13.23
CA LEU A 280 32.40 5.62 13.05
C LEU A 280 31.80 6.07 14.38
N ALA A 281 31.53 5.12 15.29
CA ALA A 281 31.04 5.44 16.64
C ALA A 281 32.05 6.31 17.41
N LYS A 282 33.35 5.95 17.39
CA LYS A 282 34.41 6.70 18.08
C LYS A 282 34.65 8.10 17.52
N GLN A 283 34.43 8.30 16.23
CA GLN A 283 34.58 9.60 15.56
C GLN A 283 33.35 10.51 15.73
N SER A 284 32.23 9.96 16.18
CA SER A 284 30.97 10.67 16.29
C SER A 284 30.79 11.31 17.66
N ASN A 285 30.21 12.51 17.68
CA ASN A 285 29.71 13.12 18.92
C ASN A 285 28.31 12.60 19.31
N LEU A 286 27.68 11.82 18.44
CA LEU A 286 26.39 11.17 18.66
C LEU A 286 26.59 9.79 19.28
N LYS A 287 25.60 9.32 20.03
CA LYS A 287 25.60 8.03 20.71
C LYS A 287 24.35 7.22 20.36
N VAL A 288 24.47 5.91 20.50
CA VAL A 288 23.30 5.01 20.48
C VAL A 288 22.33 5.44 21.58
N GLY A 289 21.04 5.51 21.25
CA GLY A 289 19.97 6.05 22.11
C GLY A 289 19.70 7.55 21.95
N ASP A 290 20.56 8.30 21.24
CA ASP A 290 20.29 9.74 20.99
C ASP A 290 19.03 9.93 20.14
N LEU A 291 18.16 10.86 20.58
CA LEU A 291 16.96 11.27 19.87
C LEU A 291 17.20 12.58 19.10
N LEU A 292 17.26 12.49 17.77
CA LEU A 292 17.36 13.64 16.87
C LEU A 292 15.99 14.30 16.69
N VAL A 293 15.88 15.57 17.11
CA VAL A 293 14.63 16.35 17.07
C VAL A 293 14.63 17.47 16.02
N ALA A 294 15.79 17.80 15.45
CA ALA A 294 15.89 18.68 14.28
C ALA A 294 17.14 18.39 13.44
N ILE A 295 17.08 18.69 12.15
CA ILE A 295 18.19 18.57 11.18
C ILE A 295 18.24 19.86 10.36
N ASN A 296 19.40 20.51 10.31
CA ASN A 296 19.62 21.83 9.69
C ASN A 296 18.58 22.88 10.11
N GLY A 297 18.23 22.90 11.40
CA GLY A 297 17.23 23.80 11.97
C GLY A 297 15.77 23.41 11.67
N ILE A 298 15.52 22.41 10.83
CA ILE A 298 14.18 21.93 10.51
C ILE A 298 13.75 20.91 11.57
N LYS A 299 12.62 21.16 12.24
CA LYS A 299 12.03 20.21 13.21
C LYS A 299 11.78 18.86 12.55
N ILE A 300 12.09 17.78 13.26
CA ILE A 300 12.06 16.44 12.69
C ILE A 300 10.68 16.03 12.17
N LYS A 301 9.59 16.47 12.82
CA LYS A 301 8.22 16.25 12.32
C LYS A 301 8.01 16.80 10.90
N GLN A 302 8.50 18.01 10.62
CA GLN A 302 8.41 18.61 9.28
C GLN A 302 9.38 17.93 8.30
N TRP A 303 10.57 17.57 8.78
CA TRP A 303 11.59 16.88 8.01
C TRP A 303 11.09 15.52 7.48
N LEU A 304 10.44 14.72 8.33
CA LEU A 304 9.85 13.43 7.98
C LEU A 304 8.60 13.58 7.11
N LYS A 305 7.69 14.51 7.45
CA LYS A 305 6.49 14.80 6.63
C LYS A 305 6.83 15.18 5.18
N ASN A 306 7.93 15.90 4.97
CA ASN A 306 8.36 16.24 3.61
C ASN A 306 8.85 15.03 2.82
N ARG A 307 9.47 14.05 3.50
CA ARG A 307 10.07 12.86 2.89
C ARG A 307 9.09 11.70 2.74
N SER A 308 8.00 11.71 3.50
CA SER A 308 6.91 10.74 3.37
C SER A 308 5.97 10.97 2.18
N LYS A 309 6.10 12.10 1.45
CA LYS A 309 5.20 12.48 0.34
C LYS A 309 5.20 11.49 -0.85
N LEU A 310 6.16 10.57 -0.88
CA LEU A 310 6.31 9.54 -1.90
C LEU A 310 6.38 8.14 -1.28
N LEU A 311 5.89 7.97 -0.05
CA LEU A 311 5.90 6.68 0.66
C LEU A 311 4.46 6.21 0.85
N PRO A 312 4.01 5.21 0.07
CA PRO A 312 2.71 4.60 0.30
C PRO A 312 2.65 3.92 1.66
N ALA A 313 1.62 4.24 2.43
CA ALA A 313 1.44 3.76 3.80
C ALA A 313 -0.03 3.91 4.23
N SER A 314 -0.56 2.91 4.92
CA SER A 314 -1.92 2.98 5.46
C SER A 314 -2.03 3.87 6.70
N ASN A 315 -0.94 4.02 7.45
CA ASN A 315 -0.86 4.83 8.65
C ASN A 315 0.55 5.37 8.95
N ASP A 316 0.65 6.26 9.93
CA ASP A 316 1.90 6.89 10.35
C ASP A 316 2.95 5.86 10.85
N ALA A 317 2.53 4.75 11.46
CA ALA A 317 3.46 3.73 11.95
C ALA A 317 4.27 3.12 10.78
N VAL A 318 3.61 2.85 9.66
CA VAL A 318 4.24 2.41 8.42
C VAL A 318 5.09 3.52 7.79
N VAL A 319 4.63 4.77 7.81
CA VAL A 319 5.47 5.90 7.33
C VAL A 319 6.80 5.94 8.09
N TYR A 320 6.76 5.78 9.42
CA TYR A 320 7.97 5.73 10.23
C TYR A 320 8.81 4.47 9.97
N ARG A 321 8.19 3.31 9.72
CA ARG A 321 8.87 2.09 9.27
C ARG A 321 9.70 2.37 8.02
N GLU A 322 9.07 2.89 6.96
CA GLU A 322 9.73 3.15 5.67
C GLU A 322 10.84 4.21 5.79
N LEU A 323 10.68 5.17 6.71
CA LEU A 323 11.70 6.18 6.96
C LEU A 323 12.88 5.65 7.77
N SER A 324 12.72 4.53 8.49
CA SER A 324 13.75 3.89 9.33
C SER A 324 14.72 3.02 8.54
N THR A 325 15.85 2.65 9.16
CA THR A 325 16.76 1.61 8.60
C THR A 325 16.59 0.26 9.27
N GLN A 326 15.84 0.18 10.38
CA GLN A 326 15.51 -1.10 11.01
C GLN A 326 14.69 -1.98 10.06
N ASN A 327 15.04 -3.26 9.96
CA ASN A 327 14.45 -4.23 9.04
C ASN A 327 14.54 -3.84 7.55
N ASN A 328 15.42 -2.89 7.21
CA ASN A 328 15.67 -2.45 5.84
C ASN A 328 16.98 -3.04 5.32
N PHE A 329 16.89 -4.21 4.70
CA PHE A 329 18.04 -4.88 4.10
C PHE A 329 18.41 -4.37 2.70
N ARG A 330 17.69 -3.37 2.17
CA ARG A 330 17.98 -2.72 0.88
C ARG A 330 19.00 -1.58 1.00
N GLY A 331 19.19 -1.05 2.21
CA GLY A 331 20.06 0.09 2.46
C GLY A 331 19.43 1.44 2.08
N ASP A 332 18.10 1.51 2.00
CA ASP A 332 17.42 2.79 1.78
C ASP A 332 17.50 3.66 3.04
N THR A 333 17.63 4.96 2.86
CA THR A 333 17.72 5.94 3.96
C THR A 333 16.78 7.10 3.66
N PHE A 334 15.50 6.81 3.48
CA PHE A 334 14.54 7.80 2.99
C PHE A 334 14.37 9.00 3.92
N ALA A 335 14.62 8.86 5.23
CA ALA A 335 14.68 10.02 6.14
C ALA A 335 15.84 10.97 5.83
N PHE A 336 16.86 10.56 5.07
CA PHE A 336 17.99 11.38 4.65
C PHE A 336 18.02 11.62 3.12
N SER A 337 16.88 11.44 2.45
CA SER A 337 16.67 11.84 1.05
C SER A 337 16.80 13.35 0.86
N ASN A 338 17.12 13.80 -0.37
CA ASN A 338 17.20 15.22 -0.75
C ASN A 338 18.15 16.07 0.10
N ILE A 339 19.31 15.53 0.46
CA ILE A 339 20.36 16.25 1.19
C ILE A 339 21.45 16.70 0.22
N GLN A 340 21.94 17.92 0.40
CA GLN A 340 23.01 18.52 -0.42
C GLN A 340 24.39 18.43 0.25
N ASP A 341 24.42 18.62 1.58
CA ASP A 341 25.66 18.70 2.35
C ASP A 341 26.03 17.35 2.99
N SER A 342 27.32 17.01 2.96
CA SER A 342 27.85 15.84 3.65
C SER A 342 27.97 16.04 5.18
N ILE A 343 27.78 17.26 5.66
CA ILE A 343 27.80 17.60 7.08
C ILE A 343 26.47 18.30 7.43
N LEU A 344 25.76 17.75 8.41
CA LEU A 344 24.46 18.26 8.86
C LEU A 344 24.57 18.77 10.29
N SER A 345 23.86 19.85 10.61
CA SER A 345 23.65 20.29 11.98
C SER A 345 22.44 19.56 12.55
N VAL A 346 22.63 18.68 13.53
CA VAL A 346 21.55 17.94 14.18
C VAL A 346 21.31 18.45 15.60
N THR A 347 20.05 18.56 15.99
CA THR A 347 19.67 18.87 17.36
C THR A 347 19.27 17.58 18.06
N VAL A 348 19.99 17.23 19.12
CA VAL A 348 19.72 16.06 19.98
C VAL A 348 18.94 16.52 21.21
N LYS A 349 17.92 15.74 21.59
CA LYS A 349 17.17 15.96 22.83
C LYS A 349 18.05 15.60 24.03
N GLY A 350 18.43 16.59 24.84
CA GLY A 350 19.11 16.36 26.12
C GLY A 350 18.14 16.36 27.30
N GLN A 351 18.61 15.92 28.47
CA GLN A 351 17.77 15.82 29.69
C GLN A 351 17.26 17.18 30.18
N LYS A 352 18.07 18.25 30.08
CA LYS A 352 17.72 19.61 30.51
C LYS A 352 17.63 20.61 29.36
N LYS A 353 18.47 20.44 28.33
CA LYS A 353 18.52 21.32 27.16
C LYS A 353 18.92 20.50 25.94
N ASN A 354 18.39 20.89 24.79
CA ASN A 354 18.80 20.34 23.51
C ASN A 354 20.24 20.75 23.18
N VAL A 355 20.96 19.87 22.51
CA VAL A 355 22.35 20.07 22.09
C VAL A 355 22.43 20.04 20.57
N ASN A 356 23.13 21.00 19.98
CA ASN A 356 23.42 20.98 18.55
C ASN A 356 24.77 20.30 18.31
N LEU A 357 24.78 19.29 17.44
CA LEU A 357 25.95 18.50 17.09
C LEU A 357 26.12 18.45 15.57
N SER A 358 27.33 18.14 15.13
CA SER A 358 27.65 17.91 13.73
C SER A 358 27.50 16.43 13.40
N LEU A 359 26.77 16.12 12.33
CA LEU A 359 26.62 14.79 11.76
C LEU A 359 27.35 14.74 10.41
N ARG A 360 28.44 13.96 10.35
CA ARG A 360 29.15 13.69 9.09
C ARG A 360 28.55 12.45 8.43
N MET A 361 28.04 12.63 7.22
CA MET A 361 27.44 11.57 6.40
C MET A 361 28.50 10.87 5.56
N LEU A 362 28.23 9.61 5.20
CA LEU A 362 29.02 8.83 4.26
C LEU A 362 28.58 9.17 2.83
N ASN A 363 29.53 9.42 1.93
CA ASN A 363 29.26 9.72 0.52
C ASN A 363 29.09 8.41 -0.26
N ARG A 364 27.92 8.21 -0.90
CA ARG A 364 27.61 6.99 -1.68
C ARG A 364 28.33 6.90 -3.02
N LYS A 365 29.13 7.90 -3.41
CA LYS A 365 30.05 7.86 -4.56
C LYS A 365 31.47 7.45 -4.16
N ASP A 366 31.78 7.46 -2.87
CA ASP A 366 33.09 7.06 -2.36
C ASP A 366 33.14 5.54 -2.11
N LYS A 367 34.18 4.88 -2.65
CA LYS A 367 34.30 3.41 -2.63
C LYS A 367 34.47 2.85 -1.22
N GLU A 368 35.17 3.54 -0.33
CA GLU A 368 35.40 3.05 1.03
C GLU A 368 34.14 3.19 1.89
N ASN A 369 33.41 4.29 1.72
CA ASN A 369 32.10 4.47 2.34
C ASN A 369 31.10 3.40 1.90
N ILE A 370 31.05 3.05 0.60
CA ILE A 370 30.20 1.98 0.08
C ILE A 370 30.54 0.65 0.76
N LYS A 371 31.84 0.28 0.84
CA LYS A 371 32.27 -0.96 1.50
C LYS A 371 31.82 -1.05 2.96
N ILE A 372 31.82 0.08 3.68
CA ILE A 372 31.34 0.12 5.07
C ILE A 372 29.84 -0.18 5.13
N ILE A 373 29.05 0.46 4.26
CA ILE A 373 27.60 0.28 4.19
C ILE A 373 27.25 -1.17 3.82
N GLU A 374 27.86 -1.70 2.75
CA GLU A 374 27.63 -3.07 2.28
C GLU A 374 27.99 -4.11 3.34
N ARG A 375 29.14 -3.94 3.99
CA ARG A 375 29.58 -4.85 5.06
C ARG A 375 28.59 -4.87 6.23
N HIS A 376 28.05 -3.71 6.60
CA HIS A 376 27.04 -3.61 7.65
C HIS A 376 25.75 -4.32 7.24
N ILE A 377 25.22 -4.04 6.04
CA ILE A 377 23.99 -4.68 5.54
C ILE A 377 24.14 -6.20 5.48
N LEU A 378 25.25 -6.70 4.92
CA LEU A 378 25.54 -8.14 4.84
C LEU A 378 25.66 -8.80 6.21
N LYS A 379 26.20 -8.08 7.21
CA LYS A 379 26.27 -8.56 8.58
C LYS A 379 24.88 -8.72 9.18
N GLU A 380 24.00 -7.73 9.03
CA GLU A 380 22.64 -7.81 9.54
C GLU A 380 21.81 -8.89 8.83
N GLN A 381 21.95 -9.03 7.50
CA GLN A 381 21.34 -10.13 6.73
C GLN A 381 21.83 -11.51 7.19
N THR A 382 23.10 -11.65 7.58
CA THR A 382 23.64 -12.92 8.09
C THR A 382 23.07 -13.27 9.46
N LYS A 383 23.05 -12.31 10.40
CA LYS A 383 22.44 -12.50 11.72
C LYS A 383 20.99 -12.96 11.62
N GLU A 384 20.26 -12.38 10.68
CA GLU A 384 18.85 -12.71 10.47
C GLU A 384 18.64 -14.20 10.11
N LYS A 385 19.60 -14.84 9.45
CA LYS A 385 19.51 -16.25 9.08
C LYS A 385 19.76 -17.21 10.25
N GLU A 386 20.27 -16.72 11.39
CA GLU A 386 20.58 -17.54 12.56
C GLU A 386 19.35 -17.82 13.43
N PHE A 387 18.26 -17.06 13.27
CA PHE A 387 17.04 -17.26 14.05
C PHE A 387 16.32 -18.57 13.67
N LYS A 388 15.96 -19.34 14.71
CA LYS A 388 15.12 -20.54 14.56
C LYS A 388 13.64 -20.15 14.49
N GLY A 389 12.92 -20.81 13.58
CA GLY A 389 11.47 -20.68 13.44
C GLY A 389 10.69 -21.11 14.68
N ILE A 390 11.04 -22.26 15.26
CA ILE A 390 10.43 -22.77 16.50
C ILE A 390 11.54 -22.99 17.53
N GLU A 391 11.37 -22.39 18.70
CA GLU A 391 12.37 -22.42 19.78
C GLU A 391 11.70 -22.62 21.13
N ALA A 392 12.27 -23.49 21.98
CA ALA A 392 11.83 -23.63 23.36
C ALA A 392 12.49 -22.56 24.25
N ILE A 393 11.70 -21.84 25.04
CA ILE A 393 12.19 -20.91 26.06
C ILE A 393 12.01 -21.56 27.42
N GLY A 394 13.09 -22.17 27.92
CA GLY A 394 13.04 -23.08 29.07
C GLY A 394 12.07 -24.25 28.82
N ASP A 395 11.53 -24.82 29.90
CA ASP A 395 10.69 -26.02 29.79
C ASP A 395 9.23 -25.74 29.47
N SER A 396 8.76 -24.51 29.71
CA SER A 396 7.34 -24.17 29.76
C SER A 396 6.80 -23.38 28.57
N ILE A 397 7.66 -22.84 27.70
CA ILE A 397 7.25 -21.91 26.64
C ILE A 397 7.85 -22.35 25.30
N ILE A 398 7.09 -22.21 24.22
CA ILE A 398 7.61 -22.27 22.85
C ILE A 398 7.37 -20.92 22.17
N LEU A 399 8.41 -20.42 21.52
CA LEU A 399 8.38 -19.25 20.64
C LEU A 399 8.35 -19.72 19.18
N VAL A 400 7.38 -19.21 18.44
CA VAL A 400 7.18 -19.43 17.01
C VAL A 400 7.38 -18.10 16.29
N ARG A 401 8.47 -17.98 15.54
CA ARG A 401 8.78 -16.79 14.73
C ARG A 401 8.20 -16.96 13.33
N ALA A 402 7.09 -16.30 13.03
CA ALA A 402 6.37 -16.47 11.78
C ALA A 402 7.27 -16.24 10.54
N GLY A 403 8.18 -15.27 10.63
CA GLY A 403 9.15 -14.95 9.58
C GLY A 403 10.31 -15.93 9.40
N HIS A 404 10.36 -17.01 10.18
CA HIS A 404 11.42 -18.03 10.16
C HIS A 404 10.87 -19.46 10.20
N VAL A 405 9.56 -19.64 10.12
CA VAL A 405 8.92 -20.95 9.94
C VAL A 405 8.54 -21.08 8.47
N PHE A 406 9.11 -22.08 7.81
CA PHE A 406 8.86 -22.41 6.41
C PHE A 406 8.09 -23.74 6.31
N ASP A 407 7.39 -23.98 5.20
CA ASP A 407 6.63 -25.24 5.02
C ASP A 407 7.54 -26.48 5.10
N LYS A 408 8.81 -26.35 4.69
CA LYS A 408 9.84 -27.40 4.81
C LYS A 408 10.22 -27.76 6.25
N ASP A 409 9.91 -26.90 7.22
CA ASP A 409 10.21 -27.12 8.63
C ASP A 409 9.10 -27.93 9.33
N ILE A 410 7.98 -28.15 8.64
CA ILE A 410 6.84 -28.91 9.15
C ILE A 410 7.17 -30.41 9.02
N PRO A 411 7.05 -31.20 10.11
CA PRO A 411 7.37 -32.61 10.05
C PRO A 411 6.36 -33.39 9.20
N GLU A 412 6.77 -34.58 8.77
CA GLU A 412 5.89 -35.53 8.07
C GLU A 412 4.65 -35.87 8.91
N ASP A 413 3.57 -36.28 8.24
CA ASP A 413 2.28 -36.56 8.87
C ASP A 413 2.36 -37.55 10.05
N LYS A 414 3.24 -38.56 9.97
CA LYS A 414 3.47 -39.55 11.02
C LYS A 414 4.03 -38.96 12.32
N ASP A 415 4.73 -37.83 12.23
CA ASP A 415 5.40 -37.16 13.34
C ASP A 415 4.58 -35.97 13.90
N LEU A 416 3.48 -35.58 13.22
CA LEU A 416 2.57 -34.54 13.70
C LEU A 416 2.00 -34.81 15.10
N PRO A 417 1.63 -36.05 15.50
CA PRO A 417 1.16 -36.31 16.87
C PRO A 417 2.22 -36.00 17.94
N LYS A 418 3.50 -36.24 17.64
CA LYS A 418 4.62 -35.92 18.54
C LYS A 418 4.80 -34.41 18.68
N LEU A 419 4.77 -33.67 17.57
CA LEU A 419 4.82 -32.21 17.60
C LEU A 419 3.61 -31.61 18.33
N SER A 420 2.41 -32.14 18.08
CA SER A 420 1.18 -31.73 18.77
C SER A 420 1.31 -31.91 20.28
N THR A 421 1.81 -33.07 20.72
CA THR A 421 2.06 -33.35 22.15
C THR A 421 3.08 -32.37 22.74
N GLN A 422 4.17 -32.10 22.02
CA GLN A 422 5.19 -31.15 22.46
C GLN A 422 4.63 -29.74 22.63
N LEU A 423 3.90 -29.22 21.63
CA LEU A 423 3.27 -27.90 21.70
C LEU A 423 2.26 -27.82 22.85
N LYS A 424 1.41 -28.85 22.98
CA LYS A 424 0.35 -28.88 24.00
C LYS A 424 0.84 -29.06 25.42
N SER A 425 2.03 -29.62 25.60
CA SER A 425 2.67 -29.74 26.93
C SER A 425 3.09 -28.39 27.54
N LYS A 426 3.15 -27.32 26.73
CA LYS A 426 3.67 -26.02 27.17
C LYS A 426 2.60 -25.18 27.85
N LYS A 427 3.03 -24.38 28.84
CA LYS A 427 2.17 -23.41 29.54
C LYS A 427 1.78 -22.24 28.64
N ALA A 428 2.66 -21.85 27.73
CA ALA A 428 2.38 -20.80 26.75
C ALA A 428 3.06 -21.05 25.40
N LEU A 429 2.43 -20.54 24.35
CA LEU A 429 2.99 -20.39 23.01
C LEU A 429 3.07 -18.89 22.69
N ILE A 430 4.23 -18.42 22.27
CA ILE A 430 4.45 -17.06 21.78
C ILE A 430 4.54 -17.11 20.26
N PHE A 431 3.71 -16.34 19.56
CA PHE A 431 3.80 -16.15 18.11
C PHE A 431 4.35 -14.75 17.83
N ASP A 432 5.56 -14.70 17.28
CA ASP A 432 6.17 -13.46 16.84
C ASP A 432 5.77 -13.15 15.39
N MET A 433 4.86 -12.19 15.25
CA MET A 433 4.28 -11.74 13.98
C MET A 433 4.92 -10.43 13.49
N ARG A 434 6.01 -9.98 14.12
CA ARG A 434 6.72 -8.74 13.75
C ARG A 434 7.54 -8.87 12.47
N LYS A 435 7.66 -10.08 11.92
CA LYS A 435 8.23 -10.33 10.59
C LYS A 435 7.22 -11.07 9.73
N TYR A 436 7.19 -10.74 8.44
CA TYR A 436 6.22 -11.28 7.50
C TYR A 436 6.24 -12.82 7.50
N PRO A 437 5.09 -13.50 7.72
CA PRO A 437 5.06 -14.96 7.79
C PRO A 437 5.60 -15.63 6.52
N GLN A 438 6.25 -16.78 6.65
CA GLN A 438 6.86 -17.49 5.50
C GLN A 438 6.17 -18.83 5.15
N SER A 439 5.22 -19.27 5.96
CA SER A 439 4.55 -20.57 5.79
C SER A 439 3.03 -20.40 5.94
N PRO A 440 2.32 -20.06 4.87
CA PRO A 440 0.87 -19.99 4.88
C PRO A 440 0.25 -21.35 5.26
N GLY A 441 0.87 -22.45 4.83
CA GLY A 441 0.43 -23.82 5.15
C GLY A 441 0.49 -24.12 6.64
N PHE A 442 1.56 -23.71 7.34
CA PHE A 442 1.66 -23.87 8.79
C PHE A 442 0.50 -23.21 9.51
N PHE A 443 0.22 -21.94 9.23
CA PHE A 443 -0.83 -21.20 9.95
C PHE A 443 -2.25 -21.61 9.52
N ASN A 444 -2.51 -21.82 8.23
CA ASN A 444 -3.84 -22.14 7.71
C ASN A 444 -4.30 -23.58 7.97
N TYR A 445 -3.36 -24.54 8.06
CA TYR A 445 -3.68 -25.96 8.14
C TYR A 445 -3.04 -26.67 9.33
N TYR A 446 -1.71 -26.65 9.43
CA TYR A 446 -1.02 -27.50 10.42
C TYR A 446 -1.23 -27.01 11.85
N LEU A 447 -1.15 -25.71 12.09
CA LEU A 447 -1.29 -25.12 13.42
C LEU A 447 -2.65 -25.42 14.08
N PRO A 448 -3.81 -25.15 13.45
CA PRO A 448 -5.10 -25.52 14.03
C PRO A 448 -5.23 -27.03 14.27
N LYS A 449 -4.76 -27.86 13.32
CA LYS A 449 -4.72 -29.32 13.46
C LYS A 449 -3.88 -29.75 14.66
N LEU A 450 -2.67 -29.23 14.79
CA LEU A 450 -1.72 -29.54 15.88
C LEU A 450 -2.24 -29.08 17.24
N LEU A 451 -2.92 -27.94 17.30
CA LEU A 451 -3.45 -27.37 18.54
C LEU A 451 -4.87 -27.83 18.89
N GLY A 452 -5.48 -28.72 18.10
CA GLY A 452 -6.79 -29.30 18.43
C GLY A 452 -7.98 -28.35 18.18
N LYS A 453 -7.87 -27.43 17.22
CA LYS A 453 -8.92 -26.45 16.88
C LYS A 453 -9.54 -26.79 15.53
N THR A 454 -10.85 -26.96 15.50
CA THR A 454 -11.60 -27.11 14.24
C THR A 454 -11.60 -25.79 13.46
N PRO A 455 -11.60 -25.80 12.11
CA PRO A 455 -11.65 -24.57 11.31
C PRO A 455 -12.84 -23.68 11.68
N PHE A 456 -12.64 -22.36 11.68
CA PHE A 456 -13.63 -21.37 12.11
C PHE A 456 -13.45 -20.04 11.38
N LYS A 457 -14.51 -19.22 11.35
CA LYS A 457 -14.44 -17.84 10.82
C LYS A 457 -13.92 -16.90 11.91
N PHE A 458 -13.02 -16.00 11.55
CA PHE A 458 -12.39 -15.05 12.49
C PHE A 458 -12.31 -13.61 11.96
N ALA A 459 -12.91 -13.34 10.80
CA ALA A 459 -12.97 -12.03 10.16
C ALA A 459 -14.26 -11.91 9.34
N ARG A 460 -14.52 -10.71 8.80
CA ARG A 460 -15.40 -10.56 7.65
C ARG A 460 -14.57 -10.29 6.41
N TYR A 461 -14.77 -11.10 5.38
CA TYR A 461 -13.99 -11.06 4.16
C TYR A 461 -14.88 -10.66 2.98
N TYR A 462 -14.49 -9.62 2.24
CA TYR A 462 -15.24 -9.06 1.13
C TYR A 462 -14.42 -9.10 -0.17
N THR A 463 -14.99 -9.61 -1.24
CA THR A 463 -14.34 -9.70 -2.57
C THR A 463 -15.11 -8.89 -3.60
N ALA A 464 -14.45 -8.38 -4.65
CA ALA A 464 -15.14 -7.79 -5.79
C ALA A 464 -16.26 -8.71 -6.31
N ASP A 465 -17.46 -8.17 -6.52
CA ASP A 465 -18.58 -8.93 -7.08
C ASP A 465 -18.51 -8.91 -8.61
N LEU A 466 -18.17 -10.04 -9.23
CA LEU A 466 -18.09 -10.17 -10.69
C LEU A 466 -19.44 -9.92 -11.39
N ARG A 467 -20.57 -10.03 -10.67
CA ARG A 467 -21.89 -9.67 -11.20
C ARG A 467 -22.08 -8.16 -11.29
N GLN A 468 -21.37 -7.41 -10.44
CA GLN A 468 -21.48 -5.97 -10.35
C GLN A 468 -20.14 -5.34 -9.91
N ILE A 469 -19.15 -5.31 -10.80
CA ILE A 469 -17.85 -4.68 -10.54
C ILE A 469 -18.01 -3.25 -9.98
N GLY A 470 -17.27 -2.93 -8.90
CA GLY A 470 -17.41 -1.70 -8.12
C GLY A 470 -18.05 -1.91 -6.73
N ILE A 471 -18.67 -3.07 -6.49
CA ILE A 471 -19.14 -3.48 -5.15
C ILE A 471 -18.39 -4.72 -4.68
N PHE A 472 -18.37 -4.94 -3.36
CA PHE A 472 -17.74 -6.12 -2.78
C PHE A 472 -18.77 -6.94 -2.00
N ARG A 473 -18.74 -8.25 -2.17
CA ARG A 473 -19.64 -9.20 -1.51
C ARG A 473 -18.95 -9.92 -0.36
N TYR A 474 -19.68 -10.15 0.71
CA TYR A 474 -19.22 -10.93 1.85
C TYR A 474 -19.06 -12.41 1.47
N LYS A 475 -17.97 -13.03 1.94
CA LYS A 475 -17.66 -14.45 1.75
C LYS A 475 -18.02 -15.24 3.00
N GLU A 476 -18.99 -16.15 2.86
CA GLU A 476 -19.49 -16.98 3.95
C GLU A 476 -18.85 -18.36 4.01
N GLU A 477 -18.12 -18.78 2.98
CA GLU A 477 -17.55 -20.11 2.90
C GLU A 477 -16.35 -20.23 3.84
N LEU A 478 -16.31 -21.32 4.63
CA LEU A 478 -15.30 -21.54 5.67
C LEU A 478 -13.88 -21.63 5.09
N GLU A 479 -13.77 -22.16 3.87
CA GLU A 479 -12.55 -22.30 3.08
C GLU A 479 -11.90 -20.96 2.73
N THR A 480 -12.66 -19.85 2.81
CA THR A 480 -12.10 -18.49 2.69
C THR A 480 -11.20 -18.15 3.87
N TYR A 481 -11.50 -18.71 5.04
CA TYR A 481 -10.85 -18.34 6.30
C TYR A 481 -9.70 -19.27 6.65
N MET A 482 -9.89 -20.57 6.45
CA MET A 482 -8.95 -21.62 6.84
C MET A 482 -9.11 -22.83 5.93
N TYR A 483 -8.07 -23.67 5.87
CA TYR A 483 -8.21 -24.96 5.21
C TYR A 483 -9.18 -25.86 6.00
N ALA A 484 -10.26 -26.30 5.35
CA ALA A 484 -11.22 -27.25 5.88
C ALA A 484 -11.06 -28.61 5.17
N PRO A 485 -10.54 -29.65 5.84
CA PRO A 485 -10.37 -30.97 5.23
C PRO A 485 -11.72 -31.56 4.81
N LYS A 486 -11.85 -31.94 3.54
CA LYS A 486 -13.08 -32.57 3.01
C LYS A 486 -13.16 -34.08 3.27
N ASP A 487 -12.03 -34.69 3.62
CA ASP A 487 -11.89 -36.11 3.95
C ASP A 487 -12.30 -36.44 5.39
N GLY A 488 -12.77 -35.45 6.15
CA GLY A 488 -13.15 -35.61 7.55
C GLY A 488 -11.98 -35.64 8.53
N THR A 489 -10.75 -35.30 8.09
CA THR A 489 -9.58 -35.21 8.97
C THR A 489 -9.86 -34.32 10.16
N GLN A 490 -9.71 -34.87 11.36
CA GLN A 490 -9.94 -34.16 12.62
C GLN A 490 -8.65 -33.52 13.16
N PRO A 491 -8.76 -32.43 13.94
CA PRO A 491 -7.66 -31.94 14.74
C PRO A 491 -7.10 -33.02 15.68
N ILE A 492 -5.80 -32.96 15.97
CA ILE A 492 -5.11 -33.98 16.78
C ILE A 492 -5.42 -33.74 18.25
N GLY A 493 -6.29 -34.53 18.86
CA GLY A 493 -6.60 -34.47 20.29
C GLY A 493 -7.27 -33.15 20.74
N ASN A 494 -7.30 -32.90 22.05
CA ASN A 494 -8.03 -31.78 22.65
C ASN A 494 -7.44 -30.41 22.33
N LEU A 495 -8.27 -29.36 22.35
CA LEU A 495 -7.83 -27.97 22.18
C LEU A 495 -6.71 -27.60 23.17
N TYR A 496 -5.69 -26.90 22.69
CA TYR A 496 -4.62 -26.36 23.51
C TYR A 496 -5.18 -25.47 24.64
N SER A 497 -4.78 -25.76 25.87
CA SER A 497 -5.34 -25.12 27.08
C SER A 497 -4.43 -24.07 27.72
N GLY A 498 -3.20 -23.92 27.23
CA GLY A 498 -2.25 -22.91 27.70
C GLY A 498 -2.50 -21.52 27.12
N GLN A 499 -1.62 -20.57 27.44
CA GLN A 499 -1.73 -19.19 26.95
C GLN A 499 -1.19 -19.06 25.53
N ILE A 500 -1.82 -18.21 24.72
CA ILE A 500 -1.28 -17.80 23.42
C ILE A 500 -0.94 -16.32 23.53
N VAL A 501 0.32 -15.97 23.31
CA VAL A 501 0.77 -14.57 23.26
C VAL A 501 1.22 -14.24 21.85
N ILE A 502 0.77 -13.11 21.31
CA ILE A 502 1.12 -12.67 19.96
C ILE A 502 1.90 -11.36 20.04
N LEU A 503 3.05 -11.29 19.39
CA LEU A 503 3.84 -10.05 19.29
C LEU A 503 3.59 -9.38 17.96
N THR A 504 3.20 -8.09 17.99
CA THR A 504 2.91 -7.30 16.79
C THR A 504 3.58 -5.94 16.82
N ASN A 505 3.86 -5.37 15.64
CA ASN A 505 4.32 -3.99 15.48
C ASN A 505 4.02 -3.49 14.05
N GLU A 506 4.60 -2.36 13.66
CA GLU A 506 4.42 -1.71 12.34
C GLU A 506 4.82 -2.60 11.13
N ASN A 507 5.53 -3.70 11.35
CA ASN A 507 5.93 -4.67 10.34
C ASN A 507 4.94 -5.84 10.21
N THR A 508 4.01 -6.00 11.15
CA THR A 508 2.90 -6.96 11.03
C THR A 508 1.93 -6.41 9.99
N GLN A 509 1.86 -7.07 8.83
CA GLN A 509 1.12 -6.58 7.65
C GLN A 509 0.46 -7.75 6.93
N SER A 510 -0.71 -7.52 6.32
CA SER A 510 -1.36 -8.48 5.42
C SER A 510 -1.49 -9.86 6.07
N MET A 511 -0.85 -10.90 5.54
CA MET A 511 -0.83 -12.24 6.13
C MET A 511 -0.46 -12.27 7.62
N GLY A 512 0.41 -11.36 8.07
CA GLY A 512 0.73 -11.20 9.50
C GLY A 512 -0.45 -10.69 10.34
N GLU A 513 -1.25 -9.78 9.80
CA GLU A 513 -2.47 -9.27 10.42
C GLU A 513 -3.58 -10.34 10.40
N TRP A 514 -3.77 -11.00 9.25
CA TRP A 514 -4.72 -12.09 9.06
C TRP A 514 -4.53 -13.22 10.08
N TYR A 515 -3.29 -13.71 10.23
CA TYR A 515 -3.00 -14.76 11.22
C TYR A 515 -3.01 -14.26 12.65
N THR A 516 -2.74 -12.98 12.90
CA THR A 516 -2.96 -12.40 14.23
C THR A 516 -4.45 -12.42 14.59
N MET A 517 -5.35 -12.08 13.65
CA MET A 517 -6.80 -12.15 13.87
C MET A 517 -7.28 -13.58 14.12
N MET A 518 -6.79 -14.53 13.32
CA MET A 518 -7.08 -15.95 13.52
C MET A 518 -6.64 -16.45 14.90
N LEU A 519 -5.41 -16.14 15.32
CA LEU A 519 -4.89 -16.50 16.63
C LEU A 519 -5.67 -15.81 17.76
N GLN A 520 -6.04 -14.54 17.62
CA GLN A 520 -6.86 -13.80 18.61
C GLN A 520 -8.16 -14.55 18.96
N GLN A 521 -8.75 -15.20 17.97
CA GLN A 521 -10.02 -15.94 18.10
C GLN A 521 -9.81 -17.45 18.40
N PHE A 522 -8.56 -17.89 18.52
CA PHE A 522 -8.21 -19.31 18.70
C PHE A 522 -8.68 -19.85 20.06
N SER A 523 -8.45 -19.06 21.12
CA SER A 523 -8.88 -19.33 22.49
C SER A 523 -9.12 -18.06 23.28
N ASN A 524 -9.88 -18.16 24.39
CA ASN A 524 -10.08 -17.05 25.33
C ASN A 524 -8.84 -16.69 26.17
N LYS A 525 -7.74 -17.46 26.06
CA LYS A 525 -6.45 -17.18 26.73
C LYS A 525 -5.43 -16.55 25.79
N THR A 526 -5.90 -15.95 24.70
CA THR A 526 -5.04 -15.28 23.73
C THR A 526 -4.84 -13.82 24.11
N THR A 527 -3.60 -13.33 24.04
CA THR A 527 -3.26 -11.92 24.31
C THR A 527 -2.31 -11.40 23.25
N VAL A 528 -2.66 -10.30 22.61
CA VAL A 528 -1.80 -9.57 21.68
C VAL A 528 -1.08 -8.46 22.43
N ILE A 529 0.25 -8.45 22.33
CA ILE A 529 1.14 -7.50 22.97
C ILE A 529 1.97 -6.82 21.89
N GLY A 530 1.93 -5.49 21.85
CA GLY A 530 2.72 -4.75 20.86
C GLY A 530 2.12 -3.41 20.49
N SER A 531 2.51 -2.91 19.33
CA SER A 531 2.10 -1.60 18.81
C SER A 531 1.23 -1.76 17.56
N GLN A 532 0.82 -0.61 17.01
CA GLN A 532 -0.04 -0.55 15.84
C GLN A 532 0.58 -1.27 14.65
N THR A 533 -0.19 -2.15 14.00
CA THR A 533 0.22 -2.89 12.80
C THR A 533 0.02 -2.06 11.53
N ALA A 534 0.37 -2.63 10.38
CA ALA A 534 0.38 -1.89 9.13
C ALA A 534 -1.01 -1.39 8.68
N GLY A 535 -2.09 -2.07 9.08
CA GLY A 535 -3.44 -1.74 8.63
C GLY A 535 -3.58 -1.90 7.13
N ALA A 536 -3.09 -3.01 6.59
CA ALA A 536 -3.15 -3.36 5.18
C ALA A 536 -3.46 -4.85 5.03
N ASP A 537 -4.60 -5.26 5.61
CA ASP A 537 -5.09 -6.64 5.50
C ASP A 537 -6.00 -6.80 4.29
N GLY A 538 -5.84 -7.93 3.60
CA GLY A 538 -6.46 -8.23 2.31
C GLY A 538 -5.44 -8.68 1.26
N ASP A 539 -5.94 -9.27 0.18
CA ASP A 539 -5.10 -9.82 -0.87
C ASP A 539 -4.58 -8.72 -1.80
N LEU A 540 -3.30 -8.83 -2.14
CA LEU A 540 -2.63 -7.92 -3.06
C LEU A 540 -3.17 -8.10 -4.49
N ARG A 541 -3.45 -6.99 -5.17
CA ARG A 541 -3.66 -6.93 -6.62
C ARG A 541 -2.49 -6.25 -7.31
N ARG A 542 -2.22 -6.69 -8.54
CA ARG A 542 -1.18 -6.17 -9.44
C ARG A 542 -1.81 -5.86 -10.79
N LEU A 543 -1.74 -4.59 -11.16
CA LEU A 543 -2.15 -4.10 -12.47
C LEU A 543 -0.91 -3.84 -13.31
N THR A 544 -0.80 -4.52 -14.44
CA THR A 544 0.23 -4.23 -15.44
C THR A 544 -0.06 -2.89 -16.14
N LEU A 545 0.93 -2.00 -16.13
CA LEU A 545 0.94 -0.71 -16.80
C LEU A 545 1.93 -0.70 -17.98
N PRO A 546 1.78 0.22 -18.95
CA PRO A 546 2.75 0.41 -20.01
C PRO A 546 4.19 0.55 -19.51
N GLY A 547 5.14 -0.04 -20.24
CA GLY A 547 6.55 -0.12 -19.84
C GLY A 547 6.88 -1.28 -18.88
N ASP A 548 5.98 -2.29 -18.80
CA ASP A 548 6.09 -3.47 -17.93
C ASP A 548 6.20 -3.15 -16.43
N TYR A 549 5.51 -2.08 -16.00
CA TYR A 549 5.42 -1.71 -14.59
C TYR A 549 4.21 -2.35 -13.94
N GLN A 550 4.31 -2.62 -12.64
CA GLN A 550 3.21 -3.13 -11.82
C GLN A 550 2.71 -2.04 -10.89
N PHE A 551 1.40 -1.84 -10.85
CA PHE A 551 0.71 -0.96 -9.89
C PHE A 551 0.02 -1.80 -8.82
N TYR A 552 0.34 -1.53 -7.56
CA TYR A 552 -0.01 -2.41 -6.43
C TYR A 552 -1.11 -1.79 -5.57
N PHE A 553 -2.08 -2.59 -5.14
CA PHE A 553 -3.13 -2.16 -4.20
C PHE A 553 -3.82 -3.35 -3.54
N THR A 554 -4.49 -3.11 -2.41
CA THR A 554 -5.31 -4.13 -1.73
C THR A 554 -6.60 -4.40 -2.50
N GLY A 555 -6.88 -5.66 -2.85
CA GLY A 555 -8.03 -6.03 -3.65
C GLY A 555 -9.22 -6.63 -2.91
N ASN A 556 -9.06 -7.04 -1.64
CA ASN A 556 -10.14 -7.64 -0.85
C ASN A 556 -10.28 -6.92 0.49
N GLY A 557 -11.52 -6.77 0.95
CA GLY A 557 -11.88 -6.05 2.18
C GLY A 557 -11.90 -6.97 3.38
N ILE A 558 -11.07 -6.71 4.38
CA ILE A 558 -10.97 -7.46 5.62
C ILE A 558 -11.45 -6.58 6.78
N PHE A 559 -12.28 -7.15 7.64
CA PHE A 559 -12.81 -6.48 8.83
C PHE A 559 -12.81 -7.44 10.00
N TYR A 560 -12.84 -6.89 11.21
CA TYR A 560 -13.10 -7.69 12.40
C TYR A 560 -14.47 -8.39 12.31
N PRO A 561 -14.67 -9.51 13.04
CA PRO A 561 -15.97 -10.20 13.08
C PRO A 561 -17.16 -9.31 13.45
N ASP A 562 -16.92 -8.25 14.23
CA ASP A 562 -17.90 -7.25 14.64
C ASP A 562 -18.09 -6.10 13.64
N GLY A 563 -17.39 -6.13 12.51
CA GLY A 563 -17.48 -5.13 11.43
C GLY A 563 -16.52 -3.95 11.55
N ARG A 564 -15.70 -3.85 12.61
CA ARG A 564 -14.68 -2.79 12.70
C ARG A 564 -13.61 -2.90 11.61
N GLU A 565 -13.16 -1.76 11.10
CA GLU A 565 -12.12 -1.65 10.08
C GLU A 565 -10.75 -2.14 10.56
N THR A 566 -10.02 -2.81 9.65
CA THR A 566 -8.59 -3.11 9.81
C THR A 566 -7.72 -2.22 8.92
N GLN A 567 -8.17 -1.84 7.71
CA GLN A 567 -7.43 -0.92 6.85
C GLN A 567 -7.15 0.41 7.58
N ARG A 568 -5.91 0.89 7.49
CA ARG A 568 -5.35 2.05 8.21
C ARG A 568 -5.25 1.91 9.73
N ILE A 569 -6.18 1.21 10.37
CA ILE A 569 -6.21 1.05 11.82
C ILE A 569 -5.22 -0.01 12.29
N GLY A 570 -5.17 -1.14 11.59
CA GLY A 570 -4.41 -2.33 11.99
C GLY A 570 -5.11 -3.15 13.09
N ILE A 571 -4.41 -4.17 13.56
CA ILE A 571 -4.85 -5.05 14.62
C ILE A 571 -4.62 -4.37 15.97
N LYS A 572 -5.70 -4.22 16.74
CA LYS A 572 -5.65 -3.63 18.07
C LYS A 572 -5.01 -4.61 19.08
N PRO A 573 -3.91 -4.24 19.75
CA PRO A 573 -3.32 -5.07 20.79
C PRO A 573 -4.20 -5.06 22.04
N ASN A 574 -4.17 -6.17 22.80
CA ASN A 574 -4.76 -6.23 24.14
C ASN A 574 -3.91 -5.43 25.13
N ILE A 575 -2.59 -5.53 25.00
CA ILE A 575 -1.60 -4.80 25.78
C ILE A 575 -0.77 -3.97 24.80
N TYR A 576 -0.99 -2.67 24.80
CA TYR A 576 -0.15 -1.77 24.02
C TYR A 576 1.27 -1.72 24.60
N PHE A 577 2.27 -1.91 23.74
CA PHE A 577 3.68 -1.83 24.09
C PHE A 577 4.47 -1.30 22.88
N GLU A 578 5.29 -0.29 23.13
CA GLU A 578 6.21 0.30 22.16
C GLU A 578 7.56 0.47 22.85
N SER A 579 8.65 0.13 22.17
CA SER A 579 10.00 0.28 22.72
C SER A 579 10.31 1.76 23.01
N SER A 580 10.88 2.03 24.18
CA SER A 580 11.46 3.34 24.50
C SER A 580 12.73 3.62 23.70
N ALA A 581 13.24 4.85 23.77
CA ALA A 581 14.52 5.19 23.14
C ALA A 581 15.68 4.42 23.79
N GLU A 582 15.61 4.22 25.10
CA GLU A 582 16.56 3.41 25.87
C GLU A 582 16.52 1.94 25.42
N ASP A 583 15.32 1.37 25.23
CA ASP A 583 15.16 -0.01 24.79
C ASP A 583 15.77 -0.24 23.39
N LEU A 584 15.54 0.69 22.47
CA LEU A 584 16.04 0.64 21.09
C LEU A 584 17.55 0.79 20.97
N GLY A 585 18.20 1.34 22.01
CA GLY A 585 19.66 1.39 22.13
C GLY A 585 20.27 0.16 22.81
N SER A 586 19.44 -0.78 23.27
CA SER A 586 19.89 -2.02 23.94
C SER A 586 19.92 -3.20 22.96
N ASN A 587 20.72 -4.22 23.27
CA ASN A 587 20.74 -5.48 22.50
C ASN A 587 19.63 -6.48 22.95
N GLN A 588 18.62 -6.03 23.69
CA GLN A 588 17.58 -6.90 24.24
C GLN A 588 16.29 -6.83 23.42
N ASP A 589 15.66 -7.98 23.19
CA ASP A 589 14.30 -8.02 22.64
C ASP A 589 13.28 -7.70 23.73
N VAL A 590 12.98 -6.40 23.88
CA VAL A 590 12.09 -5.90 24.93
C VAL A 590 10.62 -6.32 24.74
N HIS A 591 10.18 -6.64 23.52
CA HIS A 591 8.82 -7.17 23.30
C HIS A 591 8.74 -8.61 23.78
N LEU A 592 9.75 -9.44 23.47
CA LEU A 592 9.82 -10.80 24.00
C LEU A 592 9.90 -10.78 25.52
N LYS A 593 10.74 -9.92 26.10
CA LYS A 593 10.80 -9.74 27.56
C LYS A 593 9.43 -9.37 28.13
N ARG A 594 8.72 -8.41 27.53
CA ARG A 594 7.38 -7.99 27.96
C ARG A 594 6.37 -9.15 27.94
N ALA A 595 6.43 -10.02 26.92
CA ALA A 595 5.60 -11.22 26.84
C ALA A 595 5.93 -12.25 27.91
N LEU A 596 7.21 -12.49 28.18
CA LEU A 596 7.64 -13.40 29.25
C LEU A 596 7.20 -12.89 30.64
N ASP A 597 7.31 -11.58 30.88
CA ASP A 597 6.83 -10.94 32.10
C ASP A 597 5.31 -11.10 32.25
N PHE A 598 4.54 -10.94 31.16
CA PHE A 598 3.10 -11.18 31.13
C PHE A 598 2.75 -12.64 31.44
N ILE A 599 3.39 -13.60 30.78
CA ILE A 599 3.12 -15.03 31.01
C ILE A 599 3.37 -15.43 32.47
N LYS A 600 4.39 -14.83 33.11
CA LYS A 600 4.75 -15.12 34.50
C LYS A 600 3.80 -14.45 35.51
N THR A 601 3.33 -13.25 35.24
CA THR A 601 2.66 -12.39 36.24
C THR A 601 1.19 -12.11 35.96
N GLY A 602 0.72 -12.37 34.74
CA GLY A 602 -0.59 -11.97 34.23
C GLY A 602 -0.75 -10.47 34.01
N LYS A 603 0.33 -9.68 34.16
CA LYS A 603 0.31 -8.22 34.07
C LYS A 603 1.10 -7.69 32.89
#